data_AF-A0AAU2IC31-F1
#
_entry.id   AF-A0AAU2IC31-F1
#
_cell.length_a   1.000
_cell.length_b   1.000
_cell.length_c   1.000
_cell.angle_alpha   90.00
_cell.angle_beta   90.00
_cell.angle_gamma   90.00
#
_symmetry.space_group_name_H-M   'P 1'
#
loop_
_entity.id
_entity.type
_entity.pdbx_description
1 polymer ?
#
loop_
_entity_poly.entity_id
_entity_poly.type
_entity_poly.pdbx_seq_one_letter_code
_entity_poly.pdbx_strand_id
1 'polypeptide(L)' 'MTGKDTPPGECPQCWEHSRNRAIHRKLRPREDCPQCVDHMTNGCPNRVPKKKSSWW' A
#
# COMPACT_ATOMS: atom_id res chain seq x y z
N MET A 1 6.93 -15.50 -2.84
CA MET A 1 5.48 -15.76 -2.71
C MET A 1 4.77 -14.46 -3.09
N THR A 2 4.41 -14.32 -4.36
CA THR A 2 3.86 -13.08 -4.92
C THR A 2 2.34 -13.07 -4.82
N GLY A 3 1.81 -12.11 -4.05
CA GLY A 3 0.60 -11.35 -4.39
C GLY A 3 -0.70 -12.11 -4.63
N LYS A 4 -1.22 -12.84 -3.63
CA LYS A 4 -2.65 -13.22 -3.64
C LYS A 4 -3.54 -12.15 -2.99
N ASP A 5 -3.03 -11.41 -2.00
CA ASP A 5 -3.85 -10.43 -1.27
C ASP A 5 -3.68 -8.99 -1.73
N THR A 6 -2.53 -8.64 -2.33
CA THR A 6 -2.29 -7.26 -2.77
C THR A 6 -2.86 -7.03 -4.18
N PRO A 7 -3.83 -6.10 -4.35
CA PRO A 7 -4.39 -5.84 -5.66
C PRO A 7 -3.34 -5.23 -6.62
N PRO A 8 -3.42 -5.52 -7.92
CA PRO A 8 -2.49 -4.99 -8.92
C PRO A 8 -2.54 -3.46 -8.92
N GLY A 9 -1.37 -2.83 -8.78
CA GLY A 9 -1.23 -1.39 -8.65
C GLY A 9 -1.13 -0.84 -7.24
N GLU A 10 -1.30 -1.70 -6.23
CA GLU A 10 -1.00 -1.38 -4.84
C GLU A 10 0.35 -1.92 -4.41
N CYS A 11 0.90 -1.34 -3.34
CA CYS A 11 2.15 -1.80 -2.74
C CYS A 11 1.84 -2.86 -1.67
N PRO A 12 2.46 -4.06 -1.71
CA PRO A 12 2.17 -5.13 -0.78
C PRO A 12 2.56 -4.74 0.65
N GLN A 13 3.61 -3.94 0.81
CA GLN A 13 4.01 -3.39 2.09
C GLN A 13 2.93 -2.45 2.68
N CYS A 14 2.35 -1.56 1.87
CA CYS A 14 1.26 -0.69 2.33
C CYS A 14 -0.02 -1.46 2.62
N TRP A 15 -0.30 -2.48 1.79
CA TRP A 15 -1.47 -3.34 1.97
C TRP A 15 -1.43 -4.07 3.30
N GLU A 16 -0.31 -4.74 3.60
CA GLU A 16 -0.07 -5.42 4.88
C GLU A 16 -0.06 -4.43 6.06
N HIS A 17 0.54 -3.25 5.89
CA HIS A 17 0.54 -2.19 6.90
C HIS A 17 -0.90 -1.78 7.26
N SER A 18 -1.77 -1.55 6.27
CA SER A 18 -3.16 -1.16 6.51
C SER A 18 -3.95 -2.21 7.29
N ARG A 19 -3.61 -3.50 7.09
CA ARG A 19 -4.26 -4.64 7.73
C ARG A 19 -3.78 -4.82 9.18
N ASN A 20 -2.58 -4.35 9.49
CA ASN A 20 -2.01 -4.42 10.82
C ASN A 20 -2.45 -3.25 11.70
N ARG A 21 -3.60 -3.42 12.36
CA ARG A 21 -4.17 -2.45 13.30
C ARG A 21 -3.28 -2.16 14.50
N ALA A 22 -2.32 -3.03 14.83
CA ALA A 22 -1.42 -2.82 15.96
C ALA A 22 -0.46 -1.63 15.71
N ILE A 23 -0.11 -1.36 14.45
CA ILE A 23 0.77 -0.25 14.06
C ILE A 23 0.04 1.09 14.26
N HIS A 24 -1.26 1.11 13.98
CA HIS A 24 -2.12 2.28 14.18
C HIS A 24 -2.61 2.44 15.63
N ARG A 25 -2.23 1.55 16.56
CA ARG A 25 -2.66 1.64 17.96
C ARG A 25 -2.21 2.93 18.65
N LYS A 26 -1.09 3.52 18.19
CA LYS A 26 -0.53 4.78 18.71
C LYS A 26 -1.01 6.02 17.96
N LEU A 27 -1.67 5.87 16.81
CA LEU A 27 -2.22 6.99 16.06
C LEU A 27 -3.47 7.51 16.74
N ARG A 28 -3.69 8.83 16.67
CA ARG A 28 -4.92 9.42 17.20
C ARG A 28 -6.11 9.00 16.33
N PRO A 29 -7.33 9.03 16.87
CA PRO A 29 -8.52 8.82 16.06
C PRO A 29 -8.52 9.83 14.90
N ARG A 30 -8.59 9.32 13.66
CA ARG A 30 -8.57 10.10 12.40
C ARG A 30 -7.20 10.68 12.00
N GLU A 31 -6.10 10.23 12.61
CA GLU A 31 -4.75 10.56 12.16
C GLU A 31 -4.30 9.59 11.07
N ASP A 32 -3.98 10.12 9.89
CA ASP A 32 -3.43 9.34 8.80
C ASP A 32 -1.96 8.99 9.08
N CYS A 33 -1.58 7.74 8.79
CA CYS A 33 -0.20 7.31 8.94
C CYS A 33 0.70 8.09 7.96
N PRO A 34 1.71 8.84 8.44
CA PRO A 34 2.56 9.66 7.58
C PRO A 34 3.30 8.83 6.54
N GLN A 35 3.62 7.57 6.86
CA GLN A 35 4.26 6.63 5.95
C GLN A 35 3.33 6.21 4.78
N CYS A 36 2.02 6.09 5.04
CA CYS A 36 1.04 5.80 4.00
C CYS A 36 0.82 7.02 3.09
N VAL A 37 0.74 8.21 3.68
CA VAL A 37 0.61 9.48 2.93
C VAL A 37 1.85 9.75 2.08
N ASP A 38 3.04 9.52 2.64
CA ASP A 38 4.31 9.61 1.93
C ASP A 38 4.35 8.64 0.74
N HIS A 39 4.03 7.36 0.95
CA HIS A 39 4.00 6.38 -0.13
C HIS A 39 2.93 6.68 -1.20
N MET A 40 1.83 7.33 -0.83
CA MET A 40 0.80 7.78 -1.77
C MET A 40 1.30 8.96 -2.62
N THR A 41 2.06 9.88 -2.02
CA THR A 41 2.53 11.13 -2.65
C THR A 41 3.82 10.94 -3.45
N ASN A 42 4.82 10.30 -2.84
CA ASN A 42 6.15 10.06 -3.41
C ASN A 42 6.22 8.76 -4.24
N GLY A 43 5.21 7.89 -4.08
CA GLY A 43 5.12 6.62 -4.78
C GLY A 43 5.85 5.49 -4.05
N CYS A 44 5.27 4.28 -4.09
CA CYS A 44 5.91 3.11 -3.51
C CYS A 44 6.83 2.43 -4.54
N PRO A 45 8.09 2.14 -4.20
CA PRO A 45 9.03 1.47 -5.11
C PRO A 45 8.61 0.03 -5.46
N ASN A 46 7.84 -0.62 -4.56
CA ASN A 46 7.40 -2.01 -4.68
C ASN A 46 5.93 -2.14 -5.08
N ARG A 47 5.40 -1.26 -5.95
CA ARG A 47 4.03 -1.44 -6.47
C ARG A 47 3.94 -2.71 -7.30
N VAL A 48 2.94 -3.54 -7.01
CA VAL A 48 2.61 -4.67 -7.90
C VAL A 48 2.30 -4.06 -9.26
N PRO A 49 3.05 -4.40 -10.32
CA PRO A 49 2.82 -3.82 -11.63
C PRO A 49 1.36 -4.10 -12.02
N LYS A 50 0.57 -3.04 -12.23
CA LYS A 50 -0.72 -3.17 -12.91
C LYS A 50 -0.42 -3.88 -14.23
N LYS A 51 -1.12 -4.96 -14.56
CA LYS A 51 -1.03 -5.56 -15.90
C LYS A 51 -1.18 -4.38 -16.87
N LYS A 52 -0.11 -4.05 -17.58
CA LYS A 52 -0.20 -3.10 -18.69
C LYS A 52 -1.23 -3.74 -19.62
N SER A 53 -2.40 -3.15 -19.75
CA SER A 53 -3.31 -3.48 -20.84
C SER A 53 -2.58 -3.10 -22.11
N SER A 54 -1.77 -4.03 -22.63
CA SER A 54 -1.14 -3.92 -23.93
C SER A 54 -2.24 -4.22 -24.93
N TRP A 55 -3.02 -3.20 -25.26
CA TRP A 55 -3.81 -3.15 -26.48
C TRP A 55 -3.06 -2.21 -27.42
N TRP A 56 -2.09 -2.79 -28.13
CA TRP A 56 -1.42 -2.27 -29.32
C TRP A 56 -1.20 -3.45 -30.25
#